data_AF-A0A7C6NJ84-F1
#
_entry.id   AF-A0A7C6NJ84-F1
#
_cell.length_a   1.000
_cell.length_b   1.000
_cell.length_c   1.000
_cell.angle_alpha   90.00
_cell.angle_beta   90.00
_cell.angle_gamma   90.00
#
_symmetry.space_group_name_H-M   'P 1'
#
loop_
_entity.id
_entity.type
_entity.pdbx_description
1 polymer ?
#
loop_
_entity_poly.entity_id
_entity_poly.type
_entity_poly.pdbx_seq_one_letter_code
_entity_poly.pdbx_strand_id
1 'polypeptide(L)'
;MTYSFQITNQTFTGHTVPGSARIQVHNPVTKKFVAAFDPDVVSLTTDTPTGEWVEVVGGLSNQKLAQLEPQLLQAARSRLLSIRKLNERARAHHPELFQRKDLGWSASER
;
A
#
# COMPACT_ATOMS: atom_id res chain seq x y z
N MET A 1 2.53 4.83 7.47
CA MET A 1 3.88 4.76 6.90
C MET A 1 3.99 5.74 5.74
N THR A 2 5.13 6.42 5.62
CA THR A 2 5.37 7.45 4.59
C THR A 2 6.37 6.94 3.55
N TYR A 3 6.16 7.27 2.29
CA TYR A 3 6.98 6.89 1.14
C TYR A 3 7.36 8.11 0.32
N SER A 4 8.47 8.01 -0.40
CA SER A 4 8.91 9.02 -1.37
C SER A 4 8.95 8.38 -2.75
N PHE A 5 8.30 9.00 -3.73
CA PHE A 5 8.25 8.52 -5.11
C PHE A 5 8.89 9.55 -6.02
N GLN A 6 9.85 9.12 -6.83
CA GLN A 6 10.58 10.02 -7.73
C GLN A 6 10.02 9.93 -9.14
N ILE A 7 9.67 11.08 -9.71
CA ILE A 7 9.22 11.19 -11.10
C ILE A 7 9.75 12.47 -11.70
N THR A 8 10.49 12.36 -12.82
CA THR A 8 10.98 13.47 -13.65
C THR A 8 11.27 14.76 -12.86
N ASN A 9 12.36 14.74 -12.08
CA ASN A 9 12.84 15.84 -11.24
C ASN A 9 11.89 16.33 -10.13
N GLN A 10 10.87 15.55 -9.76
CA GLN A 10 9.95 15.82 -8.66
C GLN A 10 9.86 14.62 -7.71
N THR A 11 9.75 14.89 -6.41
CA THR A 11 9.61 13.85 -5.36
C THR A 11 8.24 13.96 -4.71
N PHE A 12 7.34 13.05 -5.03
CA PHE A 12 6.02 12.98 -4.41
C PHE A 12 6.08 12.25 -3.08
N THR A 13 5.17 12.58 -2.17
CA THR A 13 5.07 11.91 -0.87
C THR A 13 3.83 11.03 -0.84
N GLY A 14 4.00 9.77 -0.44
CA GLY A 14 2.94 8.80 -0.25
C GLY A 14 2.66 8.55 1.22
N HIS A 15 1.39 8.44 1.60
CA HIS A 15 0.98 8.01 2.93
C HIS A 15 0.02 6.83 2.84
N THR A 16 0.25 5.80 3.65
CA THR A 16 -0.69 4.68 3.78
C THR A 16 -1.85 5.07 4.67
N VAL A 17 -3.06 4.75 4.24
CA VAL A 17 -4.28 4.95 5.03
C VAL A 17 -4.35 3.86 6.10
N PRO A 18 -4.54 4.19 7.39
CA PRO A 18 -4.74 3.20 8.45
C PRO A 18 -5.91 2.28 8.14
N GLY A 19 -5.75 0.97 8.39
CA GLY A 19 -6.78 -0.03 8.10
C GLY A 19 -6.96 -0.38 6.62
N SER A 20 -6.19 0.23 5.71
CA SER A 20 -6.28 -0.01 4.27
C SER A 20 -4.90 -0.24 3.63
N ALA A 21 -4.89 -0.86 2.45
CA ALA A 21 -3.73 -0.93 1.57
C ALA A 21 -3.51 0.35 0.75
N ARG A 22 -4.53 1.24 0.70
CA ARG A 22 -4.54 2.52 -0.01
C ARG A 22 -3.32 3.37 0.30
N ILE A 23 -2.75 3.97 -0.74
CA ILE A 23 -1.69 4.97 -0.66
C ILE A 23 -2.20 6.30 -1.20
N GLN A 24 -2.20 7.34 -0.37
CA GLN A 24 -2.49 8.71 -0.76
C GLN A 24 -1.21 9.42 -1.21
N VAL A 25 -1.22 9.98 -2.41
CA VAL A 25 -0.12 10.73 -3.00
C VAL A 25 -0.37 12.22 -2.81
N HIS A 26 0.68 12.93 -2.42
CA HIS A 26 0.67 14.37 -2.15
C HIS A 26 1.72 15.08 -2.99
N ASN A 27 1.38 16.30 -3.41
CA ASN A 27 2.26 17.16 -4.19
C ASN A 27 3.51 17.55 -3.37
N PRO A 28 4.72 17.47 -3.95
CA PRO A 28 5.97 17.79 -3.26
C PRO A 28 6.00 19.21 -2.67
N VAL A 29 5.46 20.16 -3.43
CA VAL A 29 5.62 21.60 -3.22
C VAL A 29 4.48 22.12 -2.37
N THR A 30 3.24 21.85 -2.77
CA THR A 30 2.05 22.40 -2.11
C THR A 30 1.60 21.56 -0.91
N LYS A 31 2.15 20.35 -0.74
CA LYS A 31 1.75 19.35 0.27
C LYS A 31 0.28 18.93 0.20
N LYS A 32 -0.44 19.33 -0.85
CA LYS A 32 -1.84 18.98 -1.06
C LYS A 32 -1.98 17.56 -1.60
N PHE A 33 -3.05 16.89 -1.22
CA PHE A 33 -3.48 15.63 -1.82
C PHE A 33 -3.67 15.80 -3.34
N VAL A 34 -3.24 14.81 -4.12
CA VAL A 34 -3.36 14.84 -5.59
C VAL A 34 -4.07 13.62 -6.17
N ALA A 35 -3.86 12.44 -5.59
CA ALA A 35 -4.46 11.18 -6.02
C ALA A 35 -4.31 10.13 -4.92
N ALA A 36 -5.17 9.12 -4.93
CA ALA A 36 -4.98 7.90 -4.16
C ALA A 36 -4.84 6.71 -5.09
N PHE A 37 -4.16 5.68 -4.60
CA PHE A 37 -3.97 4.41 -5.31
C PHE A 37 -4.37 3.26 -4.41
N ASP A 38 -5.27 2.42 -4.91
CA ASP A 38 -5.77 1.22 -4.25
C ASP A 38 -5.10 -0.01 -4.92
N PRO A 39 -4.05 -0.57 -4.30
CA PRO A 39 -3.46 -1.80 -4.81
C PRO A 39 -4.41 -2.98 -4.59
N ASP A 40 -4.51 -3.88 -5.56
CA ASP A 40 -5.14 -5.18 -5.33
C ASP A 40 -4.22 -6.02 -4.43
N VAL A 41 -4.60 -6.16 -3.17
CA VAL A 41 -3.82 -6.86 -2.14
C VAL A 41 -3.52 -8.30 -2.50
N VAL A 42 -4.41 -8.97 -3.26
CA VAL A 42 -4.20 -10.35 -3.70
C VAL A 42 -3.08 -10.38 -4.74
N SER A 43 -3.16 -9.53 -5.77
CA SER A 43 -2.16 -9.43 -6.83
C SER A 43 -0.75 -9.08 -6.32
N LEU A 44 -0.60 -8.38 -5.18
CA LEU A 44 0.70 -7.97 -4.64
C LEU A 44 1.65 -9.14 -4.33
N THR A 45 1.11 -10.36 -4.22
CA THR A 45 1.90 -11.58 -4.00
C THR A 45 2.33 -12.28 -5.28
N THR A 46 1.78 -11.87 -6.41
CA THR A 46 2.05 -12.44 -7.74
C THR A 46 3.21 -11.70 -8.43
N ASP A 47 3.56 -12.16 -9.63
CA ASP A 47 4.57 -11.51 -10.47
C ASP A 47 4.04 -10.26 -11.18
N THR A 48 2.71 -10.12 -11.28
CA THR A 48 2.03 -9.01 -11.97
C THR A 48 1.12 -8.27 -10.98
N PRO A 49 1.69 -7.46 -10.07
CA PRO A 49 0.90 -6.68 -9.13
C PRO A 49 0.08 -5.62 -9.88
N THR A 50 -1.16 -5.41 -9.46
CA THR A 50 -2.11 -4.48 -10.06
C THR A 50 -2.77 -3.60 -9.00
N GLY A 51 -3.48 -2.59 -9.46
CA GLY A 51 -4.26 -1.69 -8.62
C GLY A 51 -4.98 -0.66 -9.47
N GLU A 52 -5.67 0.25 -8.80
CA GLU A 52 -6.43 1.29 -9.46
C GLU A 52 -6.18 2.67 -8.84
N TRP A 53 -6.25 3.69 -9.69
CA TRP A 53 -6.23 5.08 -9.26
C TRP A 53 -7.62 5.51 -8.83
N VAL A 54 -7.70 6.11 -7.63
CA VAL A 54 -8.94 6.63 -7.06
C VAL A 54 -8.74 8.08 -6.63
N GLU A 55 -9.82 8.87 -6.66
CA GLU A 55 -9.82 10.26 -6.15
C GLU A 55 -8.70 11.13 -6.75
N VAL A 56 -8.58 11.17 -8.09
CA VAL A 56 -7.58 11.99 -8.78
C VAL A 56 -8.07 13.44 -8.89
N VAL A 57 -7.53 14.33 -8.05
CA VAL A 57 -8.02 15.72 -7.89
C VAL A 57 -7.04 16.76 -8.47
N GLY A 58 -5.76 16.40 -8.61
CA GLY A 58 -4.66 17.36 -8.79
C GLY A 58 -4.17 17.61 -10.21
N GLY A 59 -4.90 17.19 -11.25
CA GLY A 59 -4.45 17.35 -12.65
C GLY A 59 -3.14 16.65 -12.97
N LEU A 60 -2.81 15.57 -12.24
CA LEU A 60 -1.71 14.68 -12.62
C LEU A 60 -1.97 14.15 -14.02
N SER A 61 -1.04 14.33 -14.93
CA SER A 61 -1.16 13.75 -16.27
C SER A 61 -1.11 12.23 -16.19
N ASN A 62 -1.79 11.54 -17.10
CA ASN A 62 -1.75 10.08 -17.21
C ASN A 62 -0.31 9.55 -17.28
N GLN A 63 0.61 10.31 -17.89
CA GLN A 63 2.03 9.96 -17.93
C GLN A 63 2.67 9.93 -16.53
N LYS A 64 2.37 10.92 -15.67
CA LYS A 64 2.89 10.92 -14.29
C LYS A 64 2.28 9.81 -13.45
N LEU A 65 0.99 9.53 -13.64
CA LEU A 65 0.33 8.39 -12.99
C LEU A 65 1.00 7.07 -13.38
N ALA A 66 1.21 6.83 -14.68
CA ALA A 66 1.89 5.63 -15.18
C ALA A 66 3.32 5.46 -14.63
N GLN A 67 4.03 6.56 -14.36
CA GLN A 67 5.37 6.50 -13.76
C GLN A 67 5.35 6.29 -12.23
N LEU A 68 4.30 6.72 -11.54
CA LEU A 68 4.12 6.50 -10.10
C LEU A 68 3.67 5.07 -9.78
N GLU A 69 2.79 4.51 -10.59
CA GLU A 69 2.14 3.23 -10.37
C GLU A 69 3.10 2.08 -10.00
N PRO A 70 4.19 1.81 -10.75
CA PRO A 70 5.11 0.73 -10.38
C PRO A 70 5.79 0.96 -9.02
N GLN A 71 6.07 2.21 -8.66
CA GLN A 71 6.68 2.55 -7.37
C GLN A 71 5.69 2.37 -6.21
N LEU A 72 4.42 2.71 -6.44
CA LEU A 72 3.33 2.51 -5.48
C LEU A 72 3.07 1.02 -5.23
N LEU A 73 3.02 0.22 -6.31
CA LEU A 73 2.88 -1.24 -6.22
C LEU A 73 4.04 -1.86 -5.44
N GLN A 74 5.28 -1.42 -5.71
CA GLN A 74 6.45 -1.90 -4.98
C GLN A 74 6.42 -1.52 -3.49
N ALA A 75 5.98 -0.30 -3.18
CA ALA A 75 5.81 0.16 -1.80
C ALA A 75 4.74 -0.66 -1.06
N ALA A 76 3.60 -0.94 -1.71
CA ALA A 76 2.53 -1.77 -1.17
C ALA A 76 3.00 -3.22 -0.93
N ARG A 77 3.71 -3.82 -1.90
CA ARG A 77 4.30 -5.17 -1.77
C ARG A 77 5.29 -5.25 -0.62
N SER A 78 6.21 -4.29 -0.53
CA SER A 78 7.21 -4.22 0.55
C SER A 78 6.56 -4.10 1.93
N ARG A 79 5.47 -3.34 2.03
CA ARG A 79 4.66 -3.23 3.25
C ARG A 79 3.99 -4.54 3.61
N LEU A 80 3.34 -5.20 2.65
CA LEU A 80 2.67 -6.49 2.86
C LEU A 80 3.66 -7.54 3.39
N LEU A 81 4.83 -7.65 2.77
CA LEU A 81 5.88 -8.56 3.19
C LEU A 81 6.38 -8.26 4.61
N SER A 82 6.54 -6.98 4.95
CA SER A 82 6.93 -6.56 6.30
C SER A 82 5.88 -6.94 7.35
N ILE A 83 4.59 -6.74 7.05
CA ILE A 83 3.48 -7.13 7.93
C ILE A 83 3.45 -8.65 8.11
N ARG A 84 3.61 -9.43 7.03
CA ARG A 84 3.65 -10.90 7.11
C ARG A 84 4.78 -11.40 8.02
N LYS A 85 5.99 -10.87 7.84
CA LYS A 85 7.15 -11.20 8.70
C LYS A 85 6.90 -10.85 10.16
N LEU A 86 6.26 -9.71 10.44
CA LEU A 86 5.88 -9.33 11.81
C LEU A 86 4.85 -10.31 12.39
N ASN A 87 3.84 -10.69 11.61
CA ASN A 87 2.82 -11.65 12.03
C ASN A 87 3.39 -13.06 12.25
N GLU A 88 4.32 -13.51 11.41
CA GLU A 88 5.03 -14.79 11.59
C GLU A 88 5.84 -14.81 12.88
N ARG A 89 6.60 -13.74 13.15
CA ARG A 89 7.34 -13.59 14.42
C ARG A 89 6.39 -13.54 15.62
N ALA A 90 5.30 -12.79 15.53
CA ALA A 90 4.30 -12.73 16.58
C ALA A 90 3.65 -14.10 16.82
N ARG A 91 3.37 -14.89 15.78
CA ARG A 91 2.87 -16.27 15.93
C ARG A 91 3.87 -17.20 16.60
N ALA A 92 5.16 -17.03 16.32
CA ALA A 92 6.22 -17.84 16.92
C ALA A 92 6.46 -17.51 18.40
N HIS A 93 6.33 -16.23 18.80
CA HIS A 93 6.63 -15.77 20.16
C HIS A 93 5.40 -15.59 21.06
N HIS A 94 4.23 -15.34 20.46
CA HIS A 94 2.96 -15.03 21.14
C HIS A 94 1.78 -15.77 20.47
N PRO A 95 1.78 -17.11 20.42
CA PRO A 95 0.72 -17.89 19.78
C PRO A 95 -0.68 -17.62 20.39
N GLU A 96 -0.75 -17.21 21.65
CA GLU A 96 -1.98 -16.86 22.37
C GLU A 96 -2.77 -15.73 21.72
N LEU A 97 -2.10 -14.80 21.03
CA LEU A 97 -2.75 -13.68 20.33
C LEU A 97 -3.54 -14.13 19.08
N PHE A 98 -3.24 -15.32 18.55
CA PHE A 98 -3.80 -15.84 17.30
C PHE A 98 -4.77 -17.01 17.53
N GLN A 99 -4.95 -17.46 18.77
CA GLN A 99 -5.84 -18.56 19.14
C GLN A 99 -7.25 -18.10 19.52
N ARG A 100 -7.49 -16.78 19.67
CA ARG A 100 -8.82 -16.24 19.98
C ARG A 100 -9.76 -16.35 18.78
N LYS A 101 -10.64 -17.36 18.83
CA LYS A 101 -11.79 -17.52 17.92
C LYS A 101 -12.87 -16.44 18.10
N ASP A 102 -12.76 -15.63 19.14
CA ASP A 102 -13.81 -14.70 19.58
C ASP A 102 -13.92 -13.43 18.71
N LEU A 103 -12.98 -13.21 17.77
CA LEU A 103 -12.97 -12.06 16.86
C LEU A 103 -13.32 -12.39 15.40
N GLY A 104 -13.88 -13.57 15.12
CA GLY A 104 -14.54 -13.86 13.83
C GLY A 104 -13.63 -13.93 12.59
N TRP A 105 -12.31 -13.80 12.72
CA TRP A 105 -11.39 -14.03 11.61
C TRP A 105 -10.96 -15.50 11.59
N SER A 106 -11.80 -16.35 10.99
CA SER A 106 -11.35 -17.69 10.60
C SER A 106 -10.37 -17.56 9.44
N ALA A 107 -9.09 -17.74 9.71
CA ALA A 107 -8.11 -18.08 8.70
C ALA A 107 -8.41 -19.51 8.20
N SER A 108 -9.42 -19.63 7.36
CA SER A 108 -9.85 -20.88 6.73
C SER A 108 -10.58 -20.56 5.44
N GLU A 109 -9.86 -20.02 4.47
CA GLU A 109 -10.17 -20.28 3.06
C GLU A 109 -8.88 -20.77 2.42
N ARG A 110 -9.03 -21.89 1.72
CA ARG A 110 -8.02 -22.89 1.38
C ARG A 110 -7.06 -22.44 0.30
#